data_AF-A0A645AQC5-F1
#
_entry.id   AF-A0A645AQC5-F1
#
_cell.length_a   1.000
_cell.length_b   1.000
_cell.length_c   1.000
_cell.angle_alpha   90.00
_cell.angle_beta   90.00
_cell.angle_gamma   90.00
#
_symmetry.space_group_name_H-M   'P 1'
#
loop_
_entity.id
_entity.type
_entity.pdbx_description
1 polymer ?
#
loop_
_entity_poly.entity_id
_entity_poly.type
_entity_poly.pdbx_seq_one_letter_code
_entity_poly.pdbx_strand_id
1 'polypeptide(L)'
;MPEYKALAYFGDSSDRGYSYGVGETYPRKKFSPAPERVAFLLAGGYIAEESEEIEVESVEIAEEMEVESEDLSEKTAAELKAILKEKGIDVPARANKSELIKLIAEA
;
A
#
# COMPACT_ATOMS: atom_id res chain seq x y z
N MET A 1 -18.49 -7.51 20.14
CA MET A 1 -17.20 -7.34 19.45
C MET A 1 -17.48 -7.62 18.00
N PRO A 2 -17.07 -6.76 17.07
CA PRO A 2 -17.15 -7.10 15.65
C PRO A 2 -16.43 -8.44 15.43
N GLU A 3 -17.12 -9.38 14.79
CA GLU A 3 -16.55 -10.66 14.38
C GLU A 3 -15.99 -10.46 12.98
N TYR A 4 -14.71 -10.77 12.80
CA TYR A 4 -14.04 -10.72 11.52
C TYR A 4 -13.83 -12.13 11.00
N LYS A 5 -13.79 -12.30 9.68
CA LYS A 5 -13.34 -13.54 9.04
C LYS A 5 -11.99 -13.35 8.40
N ALA A 6 -11.09 -14.29 8.64
CA ALA A 6 -9.81 -14.37 7.96
C ALA A 6 -10.02 -14.66 6.47
N LEU A 7 -9.50 -13.79 5.60
CA LEU A 7 -9.51 -13.95 4.15
C LEU A 7 -8.23 -14.61 3.65
N ALA A 8 -7.15 -14.51 4.41
CA ALA A 8 -5.84 -15.08 4.10
C ALA A 8 -5.27 -15.81 5.33
N TYR A 9 -4.28 -16.67 5.10
CA TYR A 9 -3.53 -17.27 6.20
C TYR A 9 -2.58 -16.25 6.82
N PHE A 10 -2.67 -16.01 8.13
CA PHE A 10 -1.74 -15.14 8.85
C PHE A 10 -1.45 -15.60 10.27
N GLY A 11 -0.23 -15.34 10.73
CA GLY A 11 0.16 -15.53 12.13
C GLY A 11 -0.09 -14.26 12.94
N ASP A 12 -0.66 -14.41 14.13
CA ASP A 12 -0.74 -13.35 15.12
C ASP A 12 0.13 -13.69 16.34
N SER A 13 1.30 -13.05 16.41
CA SER A 13 2.21 -13.16 17.55
C SER A 13 1.57 -12.65 18.85
N SER A 14 0.61 -11.72 18.76
CA SER A 14 -0.12 -11.19 19.91
C SER A 14 -1.11 -12.21 20.47
N ASP A 15 -1.59 -13.15 19.64
CA ASP A 15 -2.41 -14.30 20.07
C ASP A 15 -1.55 -15.54 20.33
N ARG A 16 -0.44 -15.36 21.07
CA ARG A 16 0.49 -16.45 21.42
C ARG A 16 1.06 -17.19 20.20
N GLY A 17 1.17 -16.50 19.06
CA GLY A 17 1.62 -17.09 17.80
C GLY A 17 0.58 -17.98 17.11
N TYR A 18 -0.71 -17.84 17.45
CA TYR A 18 -1.77 -18.55 16.74
C TYR A 18 -1.78 -18.14 15.26
N SER A 19 -2.04 -19.11 14.40
CA SER A 19 -2.17 -18.87 12.95
C SER A 19 -3.61 -19.04 12.54
N TYR A 20 -4.16 -18.00 11.94
CA TYR A 20 -5.52 -17.95 11.43
C TYR A 20 -5.52 -18.46 9.98
N GLY A 21 -6.40 -19.41 9.69
CA GLY A 21 -6.67 -19.90 8.34
C GLY A 21 -7.81 -19.16 7.66
N VAL A 22 -7.89 -19.27 6.33
CA VAL A 22 -8.99 -18.68 5.53
C VAL A 22 -10.34 -19.22 6.03
N GLY A 23 -11.27 -18.32 6.31
CA GLY A 23 -12.61 -18.61 6.83
C GLY A 23 -12.70 -18.73 8.36
N GLU A 24 -11.60 -18.67 9.09
CA GLU A 24 -11.63 -18.68 10.56
C GLU A 24 -12.10 -17.34 11.14
N THR A 25 -12.80 -17.40 12.26
CA THR A 25 -13.23 -16.22 13.01
C THR A 25 -12.06 -15.59 13.76
N TYR A 26 -11.85 -14.30 13.52
CA TYR A 26 -10.92 -13.43 14.22
C TYR A 26 -11.69 -12.33 14.96
N PRO A 27 -11.30 -11.97 16.19
CA PRO A 27 -10.35 -12.67 17.05
C PRO A 27 -10.98 -13.89 17.73
N ARG A 28 -10.15 -14.83 18.23
CA ARG A 28 -10.64 -15.95 19.04
C ARG A 28 -11.32 -15.45 20.32
N LYS A 29 -12.33 -16.16 20.82
CA LYS A 29 -13.12 -15.81 22.04
C LYS A 29 -12.33 -15.40 23.30
N LYS A 30 -11.06 -15.77 23.42
CA LYS A 30 -10.19 -15.45 24.57
C LYS A 30 -9.10 -14.42 24.26
N PHE A 31 -9.13 -13.85 23.06
CA PHE A 31 -8.16 -12.90 22.56
C PHE A 31 -8.88 -11.61 22.18
N SER A 32 -8.34 -10.48 22.63
CA SER A 32 -8.83 -9.16 22.27
C SER A 32 -7.66 -8.42 21.60
N PRO A 33 -7.69 -8.26 20.27
CA PRO A 33 -6.64 -7.56 19.55
C PRO A 33 -6.70 -6.06 19.82
N ALA A 34 -5.56 -5.40 19.69
CA ALA A 34 -5.51 -3.95 19.67
C ALA A 34 -6.23 -3.42 18.41
N PRO A 35 -6.92 -2.27 18.48
CA PRO A 35 -7.62 -1.70 17.32
C PRO A 35 -6.68 -1.42 16.14
N GLU A 36 -5.43 -1.02 16.41
CA GLU A 36 -4.39 -0.83 15.39
C GLU A 36 -4.05 -2.14 14.66
N ARG A 37 -4.04 -3.27 15.38
CA ARG A 37 -3.78 -4.59 14.79
C ARG A 37 -4.92 -5.00 13.87
N VAL A 38 -6.16 -4.75 14.29
CA VAL A 38 -7.35 -5.01 13.47
C VAL A 38 -7.32 -4.16 12.20
N ALA A 39 -7.04 -2.86 12.32
CA ALA A 39 -6.92 -1.95 11.17
C ALA A 39 -5.82 -2.41 10.20
N PHE A 40 -4.65 -2.83 10.70
CA PHE A 40 -3.58 -3.39 9.87
C PHE A 40 -4.02 -4.65 9.10
N LEU A 41 -4.74 -5.56 9.77
CA LEU A 41 -5.22 -6.79 9.15
C LEU A 41 -6.33 -6.53 8.12
N LEU A 42 -7.20 -5.55 8.37
CA LEU A 42 -8.22 -5.09 7.40
C LEU A 42 -7.57 -4.45 6.19
N ALA A 43 -6.66 -3.48 6.41
CA ALA A 43 -5.96 -2.78 5.33
C ALA A 43 -5.09 -3.72 4.48
N GLY A 44 -4.49 -4.74 5.10
CA GLY A 44 -3.74 -5.77 4.41
C GLY A 44 -4.58 -6.88 3.76
N GLY A 45 -5.91 -6.83 3.88
CA GLY A 45 -6.81 -7.85 3.33
C GLY A 45 -6.69 -9.23 3.99
N TYR A 46 -6.16 -9.30 5.21
CA TYR A 46 -6.04 -10.54 5.98
C TYR A 46 -7.35 -10.95 6.65
N ILE A 47 -8.16 -9.96 7.05
CA ILE A 47 -9.47 -10.16 7.66
C ILE A 47 -10.51 -9.24 7.01
N ALA A 48 -11.79 -9.58 7.13
CA ALA A 48 -12.93 -8.74 6.76
C ALA A 48 -14.00 -8.77 7.85
N GLU A 49 -14.73 -7.67 8.04
CA GLU A 49 -15.86 -7.62 8.98
C GLU A 49 -16.98 -8.56 8.53
N GLU A 50 -17.42 -9.45 9.42
CA GLU A 50 -18.64 -10.26 9.24
C GLU A 50 -19.86 -9.41 9.60
N SER A 51 -20.01 -8.25 8.94
CA SER A 51 -21.33 -7.60 8.84
C SER A 51 -22.01 -8.19 7.62
N GLU A 52 -23.24 -8.68 7.79
CA GLU A 52 -24.11 -9.10 6.70
C GLU A 52 -24.35 -7.93 5.73
N GLU A 53 -23.44 -7.72 4.78
CA GLU A 53 -23.76 -7.33 3.41
C GLU A 53 -22.54 -7.56 2.50
N ILE A 54 -22.79 -8.31 1.43
CA ILE A 54 -21.82 -8.68 0.41
C ILE A 54 -21.79 -7.54 -0.60
N GLU A 55 -20.68 -6.82 -0.74
CA GLU A 55 -20.28 -6.25 -2.03
C GLU A 55 -18.81 -6.59 -2.29
N VAL A 56 -18.63 -7.56 -3.19
CA VAL A 56 -17.40 -7.77 -3.96
C VAL A 56 -17.20 -6.58 -4.87
N GLU A 57 -16.90 -5.42 -4.31
CA GLU A 57 -16.36 -4.32 -5.09
C GLU A 57 -14.85 -4.41 -4.98
N SER A 58 -14.26 -4.94 -6.03
CA SER A 58 -12.88 -4.67 -6.44
C SER A 58 -12.70 -3.15 -6.53
N VAL A 59 -12.54 -2.49 -5.39
CA VAL A 59 -12.13 -1.10 -5.31
C VAL A 59 -10.61 -1.13 -5.28
N GLU A 60 -10.07 -0.70 -6.40
CA GLU A 60 -8.74 -0.14 -6.55
C GLU A 60 -8.27 0.46 -5.23
N ILE A 61 -7.40 -0.27 -4.51
CA ILE A 61 -6.64 0.34 -3.43
C ILE A 61 -5.64 1.23 -4.15
N ALA A 62 -6.10 2.47 -4.34
CA ALA A 62 -5.28 3.62 -4.55
C ALA A 62 -4.02 3.48 -3.70
N GLU A 63 -2.90 3.48 -4.41
CA GLU A 63 -1.62 3.93 -3.91
C GLU A 63 -1.83 5.24 -3.13
N GLU A 64 -2.11 5.15 -1.83
CA GLU A 64 -1.55 6.11 -0.89
C GLU A 64 -0.14 5.63 -0.55
N MET A 65 0.68 5.67 -1.61
CA MET A 65 2.11 5.88 -1.50
C MET A 65 2.26 7.32 -1.03
N GLU A 66 2.33 7.53 0.28
CA GLU A 66 2.88 8.76 0.84
C GLU A 66 4.29 8.93 0.29
N VAL A 67 4.35 9.79 -0.72
CA VAL A 67 5.47 10.55 -1.23
C VAL A 67 6.48 10.92 -0.14
N GLU A 68 7.63 10.24 -0.10
CA GLU A 68 8.90 10.91 0.17
C GLU A 68 10.10 10.05 -0.25
N SER A 69 10.19 9.80 -1.56
CA SER A 69 11.44 9.81 -2.31
C SER A 69 11.03 9.55 -3.75
N GLU A 70 10.97 10.62 -4.54
CA GLU A 70 10.90 10.47 -5.97
C GLU A 70 12.13 9.67 -6.43
N ASP A 71 11.96 8.37 -6.66
CA ASP A 71 12.92 7.54 -7.35
C ASP A 71 12.91 7.91 -8.84
N LEU A 72 13.31 9.17 -9.12
CA LEU A 72 13.68 9.66 -10.44
C LEU A 72 14.78 8.75 -11.05
N SER A 73 15.50 8.03 -10.19
CA SER A 73 16.48 6.99 -10.54
C SER A 73 15.85 5.81 -11.30
N GLU A 74 14.60 5.46 -11.00
CA GLU A 74 13.86 4.37 -11.63
C GLU A 74 13.09 4.84 -12.88
N LYS A 75 12.65 6.10 -12.91
CA LYS A 75 11.95 6.69 -14.07
C LYS A 75 12.80 6.65 -15.34
N THR A 76 12.16 6.39 -16.47
CA THR A 76 12.83 6.36 -17.78
C THR A 76 13.22 7.76 -18.23
N ALA A 77 14.21 7.88 -19.13
CA ALA A 77 14.61 9.18 -19.69
C ALA A 77 13.46 9.92 -20.41
N ALA A 78 12.45 9.18 -20.88
CA ALA A 78 11.24 9.75 -21.49
C ALA A 78 10.33 10.38 -20.44
N GLU A 79 10.12 9.71 -19.30
CA GLU A 79 9.31 10.23 -18.20
C GLU A 79 9.97 11.43 -17.52
N LEU A 80 11.29 11.39 -17.32
CA LEU A 80 12.03 12.53 -16.78
C LEU A 80 11.92 13.76 -17.71
N LYS A 81 11.93 13.55 -19.03
CA LYS A 81 11.67 14.62 -20.01
C LYS A 81 10.23 15.15 -19.93
N ALA A 82 9.26 14.28 -19.69
CA ALA A 82 7.86 14.68 -19.52
C ALA A 82 7.68 15.54 -18.27
N ILE A 83 8.30 15.16 -17.14
CA ILE A 83 8.27 15.93 -15.89
C ILE A 83 8.92 17.30 -16.07
N LEU A 84 10.09 17.37 -16.71
CA LEU A 84 10.74 18.64 -16.99
C LEU A 84 9.90 19.54 -17.89
N LYS A 85 9.25 18.96 -18.90
CA LYS A 85 8.32 19.69 -19.78
C LYS A 85 7.08 20.19 -19.03
N GLU A 86 6.55 19.41 -18.10
CA GLU A 86 5.45 19.80 -17.21
C GLU A 86 5.87 20.93 -16.27
N LYS A 87 7.08 20.85 -15.72
CA LYS A 87 7.70 21.93 -14.92
C LYS A 87 8.13 23.16 -15.76
N GLY A 88 7.98 23.11 -17.09
CA GLY A 88 8.36 24.21 -17.99
C GLY A 88 9.87 24.42 -18.15
N ILE A 89 10.68 23.40 -17.87
CA ILE A 89 12.15 23.42 -17.96
C ILE A 89 12.59 22.89 -19.31
N ASP A 90 13.39 23.70 -20.02
CA ASP A 90 13.91 23.34 -21.33
C ASP A 90 14.95 22.20 -21.20
N VAL A 91 14.68 21.09 -21.87
CA VAL A 91 15.53 19.90 -21.80
C VAL A 91 16.54 19.90 -22.94
N PRO A 92 17.86 19.82 -22.66
CA PRO A 92 18.87 19.69 -23.70
C PRO A 92 18.65 18.41 -24.52
N ALA A 93 18.72 18.49 -25.86
CA ALA A 93 18.53 17.34 -26.74
C ALA A 93 19.51 16.17 -26.48
N ARG A 94 20.66 16.44 -25.86
CA ARG A 94 21.69 15.47 -25.47
C ARG A 94 21.75 15.19 -23.96
N ALA A 95 20.77 15.65 -23.17
CA ALA A 95 20.77 15.41 -21.72
C ALA A 95 20.66 13.92 -21.39
N ASN A 96 21.56 13.45 -20.54
CA ASN A 96 21.57 12.08 -20.04
C ASN A 96 20.60 11.90 -18.88
N LYS A 97 20.20 10.65 -18.59
CA LYS A 97 19.27 10.32 -17.49
C LYS A 97 19.65 11.01 -16.16
N SER A 98 20.93 10.98 -15.79
CA SER A 98 21.42 11.63 -14.56
C SER A 98 21.30 13.15 -14.56
N GLU A 99 21.42 13.81 -15.72
CA GLU A 99 21.23 15.27 -15.83
C GLU A 99 19.75 15.63 -15.75
N LEU A 100 18.88 14.82 -16.37
CA LEU A 100 17.43 15.00 -16.27
C LEU A 100 16.96 14.88 -14.82
N ILE A 101 17.46 13.89 -14.09
CA ILE A 101 17.14 13.71 -12.66
C ILE A 101 17.58 14.91 -11.83
N LYS A 102 18.82 15.41 -12.07
CA LYS A 102 19.32 16.61 -11.39
C LYS A 102 18.46 17.84 -11.67
N LEU A 103 18.09 18.06 -12.93
CA LEU A 103 17.24 19.19 -13.30
C LEU A 103 15.86 19.11 -12.64
N ILE A 104 15.30 17.91 -12.44
CA ILE A 104 14.01 17.74 -11.76
C ILE A 104 14.15 17.95 -10.26
N ALA A 105 15.24 17.49 -9.65
CA ALA A 105 15.50 17.63 -8.23
C ALA A 105 15.90 19.07 -7.83
N GLU A 106 16.47 19.84 -8.77
CA GLU A 106 16.84 21.25 -8.60
C GLU A 106 15.69 22.22 -8.95
N ALA A 107 14.57 21.70 -9.47
CA ALA A 107 13.42 22.45 -9.95
C ALA A 107 12.24 22.49 -8.98
#